data_AF-A0A6H9UPC9-F1
#
_entry.id   AF-A0A6H9UPC9-F1
#
_cell.length_a   1.000
_cell.length_b   1.000
_cell.length_c   1.000
_cell.angle_alpha   90.00
_cell.angle_beta   90.00
_cell.angle_gamma   90.00
#
_symmetry.space_group_name_H-M   'P 1'
#
loop_
_entity.id
_entity.type
_entity.pdbx_description
1 polymer ?
#
loop_
_entity_poly.entity_id
_entity_poly.type
_entity_poly.pdbx_seq_one_letter_code
_entity_poly.pdbx_strand_id
1 'polypeptide(L)'
;MAAQAVQRESPCAMMRREAKSARREIMRLRNESSRLESEIAHLKGQPDPNEKAIAALEQRLASMKAQVEQDELSLDTLEQVISENC
;
A
#
# COMPACT_ATOMS: atom_id res chain seq x y z
N MET A 1 17.30 -31.36 26.84
CA MET A 1 18.08 -30.61 25.84
C MET A 1 17.17 -30.31 24.66
N ALA A 2 17.28 -29.10 24.13
CA ALA A 2 16.33 -28.47 23.22
C ALA A 2 16.28 -29.10 21.83
N ALA A 3 15.09 -29.12 21.24
CA ALA A 3 14.91 -29.08 19.80
C ALA A 3 13.70 -28.19 19.53
N GLN A 4 13.90 -26.86 19.63
CA GLN A 4 12.97 -25.93 19.03
C GLN A 4 13.01 -26.22 17.53
N ALA A 5 11.99 -26.90 17.03
CA ALA A 5 11.71 -26.98 15.62
C ALA A 5 11.35 -25.57 15.15
N VAL A 6 12.36 -24.73 14.93
CA VAL A 6 12.23 -23.60 14.01
C VAL A 6 11.94 -24.25 12.68
N GLN A 7 10.66 -24.38 12.34
CA GLN A 7 10.24 -24.73 10.99
C GLN A 7 10.92 -23.72 10.08
N ARG A 8 11.98 -24.16 9.38
CA ARG A 8 12.66 -23.34 8.39
C ARG A 8 11.65 -23.12 7.28
N GLU A 9 11.01 -21.96 7.31
CA GLU A 9 10.12 -21.52 6.26
C GLU A 9 10.88 -21.54 4.94
N SER A 10 10.28 -22.14 3.90
CA SER A 10 10.91 -22.16 2.60
C SER A 10 11.01 -20.74 2.03
N PRO A 11 11.98 -20.45 1.15
CA PRO A 11 12.04 -19.16 0.46
C PRO A 11 10.71 -18.79 -0.21
N CYS A 12 10.02 -19.79 -0.79
CA CYS A 12 8.70 -19.62 -1.38
C CYS A 12 7.60 -19.25 -0.37
N ALA A 13 7.63 -19.82 0.83
CA ALA A 13 6.67 -19.45 1.88
C ALA A 13 6.93 -18.01 2.39
N MET A 14 8.20 -17.62 2.54
CA MET A 14 8.59 -16.25 2.88
C MET A 14 8.09 -15.24 1.84
N MET A 15 8.36 -15.48 0.55
CA MET A 15 7.92 -14.61 -0.55
C MET A 15 6.39 -14.51 -0.63
N ARG A 16 5.67 -15.64 -0.48
CA ARG A 16 4.19 -15.63 -0.45
C ARG A 16 3.65 -14.82 0.73
N ARG A 17 4.32 -14.84 1.88
CA ARG A 17 3.96 -14.00 3.04
C ARG A 17 4.20 -12.52 2.76
N GLU A 18 5.33 -12.19 2.16
CA GLU A 18 5.68 -10.82 1.77
C GLU A 18 4.67 -10.25 0.76
N ALA A 19 4.35 -11.00 -0.31
CA ALA A 19 3.31 -10.63 -1.26
C ALA A 19 1.96 -10.40 -0.58
N LYS A 20 1.56 -11.28 0.35
CA LYS A 20 0.33 -11.09 1.14
C LYS A 20 0.38 -9.83 2.00
N SER A 21 1.55 -9.46 2.52
CA SER A 21 1.72 -8.25 3.31
C SER A 21 1.65 -6.99 2.44
N ALA A 22 2.34 -6.99 1.29
CA ALA A 22 2.28 -5.91 0.32
C ALA A 22 0.84 -5.68 -0.17
N ARG A 23 0.08 -6.74 -0.48
CA ARG A 23 -1.36 -6.64 -0.83
C ARG A 23 -2.19 -5.92 0.22
N ARG A 24 -1.96 -6.22 1.51
CA ARG A 24 -2.67 -5.55 2.61
C ARG A 24 -2.29 -4.09 2.71
N GLU A 25 -1.01 -3.76 2.54
CA GLU A 25 -0.53 -2.38 2.62
C GLU A 25 -1.07 -1.54 1.46
N ILE A 26 -1.02 -2.05 0.23
CA ILE A 26 -1.65 -1.43 -0.95
C ILE A 26 -3.13 -1.17 -0.69
N MET A 27 -3.86 -2.14 -0.15
CA MET A 27 -5.28 -1.96 0.20
C MET A 27 -5.48 -0.87 1.26
N ARG A 28 -4.61 -0.80 2.27
CA ARG A 28 -4.63 0.22 3.31
C ARG A 28 -4.41 1.62 2.71
N LEU A 29 -3.40 1.78 1.86
CA LEU A 29 -3.06 3.04 1.20
C LEU A 29 -4.17 3.49 0.24
N ARG A 30 -4.78 2.58 -0.52
CA ARG A 30 -5.95 2.88 -1.36
C ARG A 30 -7.14 3.39 -0.53
N ASN A 31 -7.42 2.76 0.61
CA ASN A 31 -8.47 3.21 1.52
C ASN A 31 -8.17 4.59 2.13
N GLU A 32 -6.92 4.85 2.51
CA GLU A 32 -6.48 6.15 3.01
C GLU A 32 -6.59 7.23 1.92
N SER A 33 -6.22 6.91 0.68
CA SER A 33 -6.35 7.80 -0.48
C SER A 33 -7.81 8.18 -0.73
N SER A 34 -8.73 7.21 -0.68
CA SER A 34 -10.18 7.46 -0.85
C SER A 34 -10.76 8.36 0.26
N ARG A 35 -10.25 8.21 1.50
CA ARG A 35 -10.62 9.12 2.61
C ARG A 35 -10.11 10.54 2.38
N LEU A 36 -8.87 10.69 1.93
CA LEU A 36 -8.29 11.99 1.58
C LEU A 36 -9.06 12.65 0.43
N GLU A 37 -9.43 11.89 -0.61
CA GLU A 37 -10.28 12.39 -1.70
C GLU A 37 -11.62 12.93 -1.20
N SER A 38 -12.25 12.21 -0.26
CA SER A 38 -13.51 12.63 0.36
C SER A 38 -13.35 13.89 1.20
N GLU A 39 -12.24 14.00 1.96
CA GLU A 39 -11.91 15.17 2.77
C GLU A 39 -11.65 16.41 1.90
N ILE A 40 -10.90 16.26 0.81
CA ILE A 40 -10.66 17.32 -0.18
C ILE A 40 -11.98 17.78 -0.79
N ALA A 41 -12.84 16.85 -1.21
CA ALA A 41 -14.14 17.18 -1.79
C ALA A 41 -15.03 17.93 -0.79
N HIS A 42 -15.03 17.49 0.48
CA HIS A 42 -15.76 18.17 1.55
C HIS A 42 -15.25 19.60 1.77
N LEU A 43 -13.92 19.81 1.86
CA LEU A 43 -13.33 21.14 2.03
C LEU A 43 -13.64 22.07 0.86
N LYS A 44 -13.55 21.57 -0.38
CA LYS A 44 -13.90 22.34 -1.59
C LYS A 44 -15.38 22.74 -1.65
N GLY A 45 -16.26 22.00 -0.97
CA GLY A 45 -17.68 22.31 -0.89
C GLY A 45 -18.05 23.35 0.17
N GLN A 46 -17.10 23.81 0.97
CA GLN A 46 -17.37 24.81 2.02
C GLN A 46 -17.52 26.22 1.42
N PRO A 47 -18.29 27.13 2.09
CA PRO A 47 -18.49 28.49 1.59
C PRO A 47 -17.22 29.35 1.50
N ASP A 48 -16.21 29.04 2.32
CA ASP A 48 -14.89 29.69 2.34
C ASP A 48 -13.81 28.61 2.49
N PRO A 49 -13.45 27.92 1.39
CA PRO A 49 -12.55 26.78 1.44
C PRO A 49 -11.12 27.21 1.81
N ASN A 50 -10.47 26.45 2.70
CA ASN A 50 -9.06 26.66 3.00
C ASN A 50 -8.18 26.09 1.87
N GLU A 51 -7.92 26.92 0.86
CA GLU A 51 -7.12 26.56 -0.32
C GLU A 51 -5.73 26.00 0.01
N LYS A 52 -5.08 26.51 1.07
CA LYS A 52 -3.76 25.99 1.49
C LYS A 52 -3.86 24.58 2.05
N ALA A 53 -4.89 24.29 2.84
CA ALA A 53 -5.12 22.95 3.36
C ALA A 53 -5.47 21.97 2.23
N ILE A 54 -6.32 22.40 1.29
CA ILE A 54 -6.67 21.61 0.10
C ILE A 54 -5.43 21.26 -0.71
N ALA A 55 -4.59 22.25 -1.05
CA ALA A 55 -3.38 22.01 -1.82
C ALA A 55 -2.41 21.04 -1.12
N ALA A 56 -2.24 21.14 0.20
CA ALA A 56 -1.41 20.22 0.96
C ALA A 56 -1.96 18.78 0.96
N LEU A 57 -3.29 18.63 1.07
CA LEU A 57 -3.94 17.32 0.98
C LEU A 57 -3.84 16.72 -0.42
N GLU A 58 -3.98 17.53 -1.47
CA GLU A 58 -3.81 17.10 -2.86
C GLU A 58 -2.38 16.62 -3.14
N GLN A 59 -1.37 17.33 -2.64
CA GLN A 59 0.02 16.90 -2.74
C GLN A 59 0.27 15.58 -2.01
N ARG A 60 -0.27 15.43 -0.80
CA ARG A 60 -0.18 14.17 -0.05
C ARG A 60 -0.86 13.02 -0.80
N LEU A 61 -2.05 13.26 -1.35
CA LEU A 61 -2.80 12.28 -2.13
C LEU A 61 -2.01 11.86 -3.38
N ALA A 62 -1.41 12.80 -4.10
CA ALA A 62 -0.59 12.51 -5.28
C ALA A 62 0.62 11.61 -4.91
N SER A 63 1.33 11.94 -3.84
CA SER A 63 2.45 11.12 -3.35
C SER A 63 1.99 9.71 -2.92
N MET A 64 0.81 9.61 -2.29
CA MET A 64 0.26 8.31 -1.87
C MET A 64 -0.16 7.45 -3.07
N LYS A 65 -0.74 8.05 -4.12
CA LYS A 65 -1.06 7.35 -5.37
C LYS A 65 0.19 6.84 -6.08
N ALA A 66 1.24 7.66 -6.16
CA ALA A 66 2.52 7.24 -6.71
C ALA A 66 3.15 6.07 -5.93
N GLN A 67 3.06 6.10 -4.60
CA GLN A 67 3.53 4.98 -3.76
C GLN A 67 2.73 3.70 -4.04
N VAL A 68 1.41 3.79 -4.15
CA VAL A 68 0.55 2.64 -4.48
C VAL A 68 0.92 2.04 -5.83
N GLU A 69 1.14 2.87 -6.86
CA GLU A 69 1.59 2.40 -8.17
C GLU A 69 2.93 1.67 -8.09
N GLN A 70 3.90 2.21 -7.35
CA GLN A 70 5.21 1.58 -7.17
C GLN A 70 5.11 0.26 -6.41
N ASP A 71 4.29 0.20 -5.35
CA ASP A 71 4.08 -1.02 -4.57
C ASP A 71 3.39 -2.11 -5.40
N GLU A 72 2.45 -1.72 -6.27
CA GLU A 72 1.78 -2.64 -7.19
C GLU A 72 2.73 -3.24 -8.21
N LEU A 73 3.62 -2.44 -8.80
CA LEU A 73 4.67 -2.94 -9.71
C LEU A 73 5.64 -3.89 -8.99
N SER A 74 6.01 -3.56 -7.76
CA SER A 74 6.90 -4.38 -6.93
C SER A 74 6.24 -5.71 -6.56
N LEU A 75 4.95 -5.67 -6.22
CA LEU A 75 4.15 -6.86 -5.93
C LEU A 75 4.01 -7.74 -7.17
N ASP A 76 3.69 -7.18 -8.34
CA ASP A 76 3.57 -7.93 -9.59
C ASP A 76 4.88 -8.66 -9.92
N THR A 77 6.01 -7.96 -9.79
CA THR A 77 7.35 -8.55 -9.95
C THR A 77 7.57 -9.72 -8.97
N LEU A 78 7.25 -9.54 -7.69
CA LEU A 78 7.39 -10.59 -6.68
C LEU A 78 6.50 -11.80 -6.99
N GLU A 79 5.28 -11.57 -7.47
CA GLU A 79 4.35 -12.63 -7.81
C GLU A 79 4.75 -13.41 -9.05
N GLN A 80 5.34 -12.72 -10.04
CA GLN A 80 5.97 -13.37 -11.17
C GLN A 80 7.10 -14.31 -10.69
N VAL A 81 8.01 -13.82 -9.85
CA VAL A 81 9.11 -14.64 -9.30
C VAL A 81 8.57 -15.85 -8.55
N ILE A 82 7.53 -15.70 -7.73
CA ILE A 82 6.89 -16.82 -7.04
C ILE A 82 6.32 -17.82 -8.05
N SER A 83 5.62 -17.34 -9.08
CA SER A 83 5.00 -18.22 -10.09
C SER A 83 6.02 -19.05 -10.88
N GLU A 84 7.21 -18.49 -11.12
CA GLU A 84 8.29 -19.14 -11.86
C GLU A 84 9.10 -20.12 -10.99
N ASN A 85 9.15 -19.91 -9.67
CA ASN A 85 10.11 -20.59 -8.80
C ASN A 85 9.52 -21.48 -7.68
N CYS A 86 8.20 -21.56 -7.47
CA CYS A 86 7.62 -22.10 -6.20
C CYS A 86 6.53 -23.21 -6.22
#